data_AF-A0AAU4CY87-F1
#
_entry.id   AF-A0AAU4CY87-F1
#
_cell.length_a   1.000
_cell.length_b   1.000
_cell.length_c   1.000
_cell.angle_alpha   90.00
_cell.angle_beta   90.00
_cell.angle_gamma   90.00
#
_symmetry.space_group_name_H-M   'P 1'
#
loop_
_entity.id
_entity.type
_entity.pdbx_description
1 polymer ?
#
loop_
_entity_poly.entity_id
_entity_poly.type
_entity_poly.pdbx_seq_one_letter_code
_entity_poly.pdbx_strand_id
1 'polypeptide(L)'
;MSKPKTLDPSQSTRAHIFEDPKKPRYWAILDEMVLRRPVGGPGVMAEQLRHIEAMMRRHRIIVHVLPLAEGANAGMLGMFKLMAFEDAPPLAYADGSETGRLLDDPAVVTRSTLTYDLLGGAALSPGASLDLIEQAAKEYEDAYRTRSEECDLA
;
A
#
# COMPACT_ATOMS: atom_id res chain seq x y z
N MET A 1 28.78 4.53 -4.91
CA MET A 1 27.99 5.43 -4.03
C MET A 1 26.82 6.01 -4.82
N SER A 2 25.68 5.32 -4.83
CA SER A 2 24.44 5.82 -5.45
C SER A 2 23.73 6.70 -4.41
N LYS A 3 23.51 7.99 -4.72
CA LYS A 3 22.78 8.90 -3.85
C LYS A 3 21.36 8.34 -3.57
N PRO A 4 20.81 8.50 -2.35
CA PRO A 4 19.43 8.10 -2.08
C PRO A 4 18.50 8.85 -3.04
N LYS A 5 17.57 8.12 -3.67
CA LYS A 5 16.49 8.71 -4.46
C LYS A 5 15.67 9.56 -3.50
N THR A 6 15.85 10.88 -3.58
CA THR A 6 15.00 11.86 -2.92
C THR A 6 13.55 11.54 -3.29
N LEU A 7 12.69 11.33 -2.28
CA LEU A 7 11.25 11.20 -2.48
C LEU A 7 10.78 12.39 -3.33
N ASP A 8 10.01 12.10 -4.38
CA ASP A 8 9.33 13.12 -5.18
C ASP A 8 8.52 14.06 -4.24
N PRO A 9 8.65 15.39 -4.34
CA PRO A 9 7.88 16.35 -3.53
C PRO A 9 6.36 16.14 -3.59
N SER A 10 5.85 15.46 -4.62
CA SER A 10 4.45 15.06 -4.73
C SER A 10 3.99 14.02 -3.68
N GLN A 11 4.92 13.26 -3.09
CA GLN A 11 4.68 12.27 -2.02
C GLN A 11 4.57 12.95 -0.64
N SER A 12 5.52 13.82 -0.29
CA SER A 12 5.52 14.52 1.02
C SER A 12 4.36 15.50 1.16
N THR A 13 3.93 16.11 0.06
CA THR A 13 2.75 16.99 0.04
C THR A 13 1.44 16.20 0.13
N ARG A 14 1.42 14.86 0.07
CA ARG A 14 0.20 14.07 0.33
C ARG A 14 0.12 13.54 1.75
N ALA A 15 1.26 13.37 2.44
CA ALA A 15 1.28 12.82 3.78
C ALA A 15 0.47 13.65 4.79
N HIS A 16 0.44 14.98 4.65
CA HIS A 16 -0.31 15.87 5.54
C HIS A 16 -1.84 15.67 5.47
N ILE A 17 -2.35 15.05 4.40
CA ILE A 17 -3.77 14.70 4.27
C ILE A 17 -4.17 13.73 5.41
N PHE A 18 -3.22 12.96 5.93
CA PHE A 18 -3.39 12.09 7.10
C PHE A 18 -3.02 12.78 8.42
N GLU A 19 -3.08 14.11 8.52
CA GLU A 19 -2.95 14.85 9.79
C GLU A 19 -4.31 15.16 10.43
N ASP A 20 -5.38 15.33 9.65
CA ASP A 20 -6.74 15.48 10.19
C ASP A 20 -7.23 14.14 10.76
N PRO A 21 -7.55 14.05 12.07
CA PRO A 21 -7.96 12.80 12.72
C PRO A 21 -9.25 12.18 12.16
N LYS A 22 -10.08 12.94 11.43
CA LYS A 22 -11.41 12.49 10.96
C LYS A 22 -11.48 12.18 9.46
N LYS A 23 -10.66 12.82 8.64
CA LYS A 23 -10.69 12.66 7.17
C LYS A 23 -9.27 12.70 6.60
N PRO A 24 -8.99 11.95 5.52
CA PRO A 24 -9.83 10.94 4.90
C PRO A 24 -9.79 9.62 5.68
N ARG A 25 -10.85 8.82 5.54
CA ARG A 25 -10.79 7.39 5.88
C ARG A 25 -10.09 6.67 4.74
N TYR A 26 -9.01 5.95 5.02
CA TYR A 26 -8.23 5.28 3.99
C TYR A 26 -8.17 3.78 4.24
N TRP A 27 -8.56 3.04 3.21
CA TRP A 27 -8.61 1.59 3.23
C TRP A 27 -7.94 1.04 1.98
N ALA A 28 -6.84 0.33 2.18
CA ALA A 28 -6.07 -0.31 1.11
C ALA A 28 -6.16 -1.83 1.18
N ILE A 29 -6.13 -2.45 0.01
CA ILE A 29 -5.87 -3.88 -0.17
C ILE A 29 -4.54 -3.97 -0.92
N LEU A 30 -3.54 -4.60 -0.31
CA LEU A 30 -2.21 -4.75 -0.85
C LEU A 30 -1.98 -6.21 -1.25
N ASP A 31 -1.39 -6.45 -2.41
CA ASP A 31 -0.88 -7.77 -2.73
C ASP A 31 0.33 -8.07 -1.84
N GLU A 32 0.43 -9.29 -1.31
CA GLU A 32 1.57 -9.72 -0.49
C GLU A 32 2.93 -9.54 -1.21
N MET A 33 2.98 -9.60 -2.55
CA MET A 33 4.19 -9.28 -3.31
C MET A 33 4.68 -7.85 -3.08
N VAL A 34 3.81 -6.90 -2.74
CA VAL A 34 4.22 -5.52 -2.41
C VAL A 34 5.09 -5.51 -1.15
N LEU A 35 4.83 -6.42 -0.20
CA LEU A 35 5.61 -6.54 1.03
C LEU A 35 6.92 -7.30 0.80
N ARG A 36 7.00 -8.15 -0.22
CA ARG A 36 8.15 -9.04 -0.47
C ARG A 36 9.11 -8.52 -1.53
N ARG A 37 8.64 -7.69 -2.46
CA ARG A 37 9.45 -7.19 -3.57
C ARG A 37 10.35 -6.04 -3.09
N PRO A 38 11.68 -6.22 -3.07
CA PRO A 38 12.58 -5.18 -2.57
C PRO A 38 12.58 -3.96 -3.50
N VAL A 39 12.27 -2.80 -2.95
CA VAL A 39 12.34 -1.50 -3.65
C VAL A 39 13.16 -0.53 -2.81
N GLY A 40 14.16 0.12 -3.40
CA GLY A 40 15.02 1.06 -2.66
C GLY A 40 16.01 0.43 -1.67
N GLY A 41 15.98 -0.89 -1.49
CA GLY A 41 16.85 -1.64 -0.58
C GLY A 41 16.17 -2.01 0.74
N PRO A 42 16.81 -2.86 1.56
CA PRO A 42 16.19 -3.43 2.76
C PRO A 42 15.88 -2.37 3.83
N GLY A 43 16.78 -1.42 4.08
CA GLY A 43 16.54 -0.38 5.09
C GLY A 43 15.37 0.54 4.72
N VAL A 44 15.24 0.86 3.43
CA VAL A 44 14.10 1.64 2.92
C VAL A 44 12.80 0.86 3.06
N MET A 45 12.78 -0.43 2.69
CA MET A 45 11.58 -1.26 2.84
C MET A 45 11.18 -1.42 4.30
N ALA A 46 12.14 -1.66 5.20
CA ALA A 46 11.89 -1.73 6.63
C ALA A 46 11.23 -0.43 7.14
N GLU A 47 11.80 0.73 6.81
CA GLU A 47 11.24 2.03 7.21
C GLU A 47 9.82 2.23 6.68
N GLN A 48 9.57 1.90 5.40
CA GLN A 48 8.24 2.03 4.79
C GLN A 48 7.20 1.12 5.45
N LEU A 49 7.54 -0.15 5.70
CA LEU A 49 6.63 -1.10 6.34
C LEU A 49 6.35 -0.72 7.80
N ARG A 50 7.35 -0.25 8.54
CA ARG A 50 7.17 0.28 9.91
C ARG A 50 6.28 1.52 9.92
N HIS A 51 6.39 2.38 8.91
CA HIS A 51 5.50 3.53 8.80
C HIS A 51 4.03 3.09 8.58
N ILE A 52 3.79 2.12 7.69
CA ILE A 52 2.45 1.55 7.47
C ILE A 52 1.91 0.92 8.76
N GLU A 53 2.73 0.10 9.43
CA GLU A 53 2.41 -0.52 10.72
C GLU A 53 1.97 0.54 11.75
N ALA A 54 2.77 1.60 11.92
CA ALA A 54 2.46 2.68 12.85
C ALA A 54 1.14 3.38 12.52
N MET A 55 0.84 3.59 11.23
CA MET A 55 -0.43 4.19 10.78
C MET A 55 -1.63 3.28 11.03
N MET A 56 -1.48 1.97 10.86
CA MET A 56 -2.52 0.98 11.20
C MET A 56 -2.78 0.94 12.71
N ARG A 57 -1.73 0.91 13.54
CA ARG A 57 -1.86 0.91 15.01
C ARG A 57 -2.50 2.18 15.56
N ARG A 58 -2.27 3.32 14.89
CA ARG A 58 -2.95 4.59 15.20
C ARG A 58 -4.38 4.68 14.64
N HIS A 59 -4.88 3.61 14.03
CA HIS A 59 -6.17 3.54 13.35
C HIS A 59 -6.37 4.66 12.30
N ARG A 60 -5.27 5.13 11.68
CA ARG A 60 -5.32 6.14 10.62
C ARG A 60 -5.64 5.53 9.27
N ILE A 61 -5.23 4.28 9.06
CA ILE A 61 -5.49 3.49 7.86
C ILE A 61 -5.96 2.10 8.23
N ILE A 62 -6.74 1.49 7.34
CA ILE A 62 -7.05 0.06 7.36
C ILE A 62 -6.32 -0.56 6.17
N VAL A 63 -5.57 -1.63 6.41
CA VAL A 63 -4.87 -2.36 5.36
C VAL A 63 -5.26 -3.82 5.46
N HIS A 64 -5.69 -4.38 4.33
CA HIS A 64 -5.71 -5.82 4.13
C HIS A 64 -4.57 -6.23 3.21
N VAL A 65 -3.99 -7.39 3.49
CA VAL A 65 -3.03 -8.04 2.60
C VAL A 65 -3.72 -9.22 1.93
N LEU A 66 -3.67 -9.25 0.61
CA LEU A 66 -4.11 -10.38 -0.20
C LEU A 66 -2.98 -11.41 -0.26
N PRO A 67 -3.16 -12.62 0.31
CA PRO A 67 -2.12 -13.64 0.33
C PRO A 67 -1.75 -14.13 -1.07
N LEU A 68 -0.50 -14.53 -1.26
CA LEU A 68 -0.04 -15.15 -2.52
C LEU A 68 -0.79 -16.45 -2.85
N ALA A 69 -1.24 -17.16 -1.81
CA ALA A 69 -1.95 -18.42 -1.94
C ALA A 69 -3.29 -18.29 -2.68
N GLU A 70 -3.88 -17.09 -2.71
CA GLU A 70 -5.11 -16.82 -3.47
C GLU A 70 -4.89 -16.91 -4.99
N GLY A 71 -3.64 -16.80 -5.46
CA GLY A 71 -3.31 -16.93 -6.87
C GLY A 71 -3.99 -15.87 -7.73
N ALA A 72 -4.62 -16.29 -8.83
CA ALA A 72 -5.25 -15.38 -9.78
C ALA A 72 -6.45 -14.67 -9.15
N ASN A 73 -6.38 -13.34 -9.05
CA ASN A 73 -7.39 -12.53 -8.38
C ASN A 73 -7.85 -11.34 -9.24
N ALA A 74 -8.96 -10.73 -8.86
CA ALA A 74 -9.58 -9.64 -9.62
C ALA A 74 -8.72 -8.35 -9.66
N GLY A 75 -7.72 -8.22 -8.78
CA GLY A 75 -6.76 -7.11 -8.73
C GLY A 75 -5.66 -7.19 -9.78
N MET A 76 -5.49 -8.35 -10.43
CA MET A 76 -4.54 -8.51 -11.56
C MET A 76 -4.91 -7.66 -12.79
N LEU A 77 -6.12 -7.12 -12.84
CA LEU A 77 -6.59 -6.22 -13.90
C LEU A 77 -5.98 -4.80 -13.80
N GLY A 78 -5.27 -4.49 -12.71
CA GLY A 78 -4.55 -3.24 -12.53
C GLY A 78 -4.91 -2.53 -11.23
N MET A 79 -4.09 -1.54 -10.87
CA MET A 79 -4.33 -0.73 -9.68
C MET A 79 -5.42 0.29 -9.92
N PHE A 80 -6.35 0.40 -8.99
CA PHE A 80 -7.37 1.45 -9.00
C PHE A 80 -7.65 1.96 -7.59
N LYS A 81 -8.30 3.12 -7.50
CA LYS A 81 -8.74 3.74 -6.26
C LYS A 81 -10.22 4.08 -6.38
N LEU A 82 -10.99 3.77 -5.34
CA LEU A 82 -12.36 4.23 -5.20
C LEU A 82 -12.38 5.43 -4.26
N MET A 83 -13.09 6.47 -4.65
CA MET A 83 -13.21 7.71 -3.89
C MET A 83 -14.68 7.99 -3.68
N ALA A 84 -15.08 8.08 -2.41
CA ALA A 84 -16.42 8.46 -2.00
C ALA A 84 -16.38 9.85 -1.36
N PHE A 85 -17.38 10.67 -1.66
CA PHE A 85 -17.49 12.05 -1.20
C PHE A 85 -18.83 12.24 -0.50
N GLU A 86 -18.90 13.21 0.42
CA GLU A 86 -20.12 13.54 1.16
C GLU A 86 -21.11 14.30 0.25
N ASP A 87 -20.59 15.22 -0.57
CA ASP A 87 -21.38 16.13 -1.40
C ASP A 87 -21.21 15.91 -2.92
N ALA A 88 -20.66 14.76 -3.34
CA ALA A 88 -20.41 14.47 -4.75
C ALA A 88 -20.52 12.96 -5.08
N PRO A 89 -20.82 12.59 -6.35
CA PRO A 89 -20.85 11.20 -6.78
C PRO A 89 -19.50 10.49 -6.58
N PRO A 90 -19.50 9.17 -6.29
CA PRO A 90 -18.27 8.42 -6.16
C PRO A 90 -17.53 8.33 -7.49
N LEU A 91 -16.21 8.29 -7.43
CA LEU A 91 -15.32 8.22 -8.58
C LEU A 91 -14.38 7.03 -8.45
N ALA A 92 -14.01 6.46 -9.59
CA ALA A 92 -12.91 5.52 -9.68
C ALA A 92 -11.72 6.20 -10.34
N TYR A 93 -10.51 5.90 -9.87
CA TYR A 93 -9.28 6.28 -10.55
C TYR A 93 -8.53 5.03 -10.92
N ALA A 94 -8.34 4.78 -12.22
CA ALA A 94 -7.50 3.70 -12.71
C ALA A 94 -6.09 4.24 -12.93
N ASP A 95 -5.11 3.65 -12.27
CA ASP A 95 -3.71 4.02 -12.48
C ASP A 95 -3.17 3.32 -13.73
N GLY A 96 -2.40 4.03 -14.53
CA GLY A 96 -1.83 3.52 -15.77
C GLY A 96 -0.37 3.95 -15.90
N SER A 97 0.41 3.18 -16.65
CA SER A 97 1.88 3.29 -16.69
C SER A 97 2.40 4.69 -17.07
N GLU A 98 1.65 5.42 -17.89
CA GLU A 98 2.00 6.80 -18.31
C GLU A 98 0.93 7.83 -17.94
N THR A 99 -0.33 7.39 -17.82
CA THR A 99 -1.46 8.24 -17.46
C THR A 99 -2.43 7.45 -16.60
N GLY A 100 -2.92 8.09 -15.53
CA GLY A 100 -4.09 7.59 -14.81
C GLY A 100 -5.36 8.27 -15.30
N ARG A 101 -6.49 7.57 -15.18
CA ARG A 101 -7.79 8.06 -15.65
C ARG A 101 -8.77 8.18 -14.49
N LEU A 102 -9.40 9.33 -14.39
CA LEU A 102 -10.57 9.53 -13.54
C LEU A 102 -11.80 9.02 -14.31
N LEU A 103 -12.59 8.19 -13.64
CA LEU A 103 -13.74 7.47 -14.19
C LEU A 103 -14.96 7.83 -13.34
N ASP A 104 -15.92 8.50 -13.97
CA ASP A 104 -17.17 8.97 -13.38
C ASP A 104 -18.41 8.24 -13.91
N ASP A 105 -18.25 7.37 -14.93
CA ASP A 105 -19.31 6.50 -15.41
C ASP A 105 -19.80 5.57 -14.26
N PRO A 106 -21.08 5.68 -13.85
CA PRO A 106 -21.62 4.89 -12.75
C PRO A 106 -21.50 3.37 -12.94
N ALA A 107 -21.57 2.88 -14.17
CA ALA A 107 -21.42 1.44 -14.46
C ALA A 107 -19.97 0.97 -14.24
N VAL A 108 -18.99 1.84 -14.54
CA VAL A 108 -17.58 1.57 -14.30
C VAL A 108 -17.27 1.61 -12.80
N VAL A 109 -17.75 2.65 -12.09
CA VAL A 109 -17.58 2.78 -10.64
C VAL A 109 -18.20 1.60 -9.89
N THR A 110 -19.39 1.17 -10.29
CA THR A 110 -20.06 -0.01 -9.71
C THR A 110 -19.24 -1.28 -9.90
N ARG A 111 -18.69 -1.51 -11.09
CA ARG A 111 -17.84 -2.67 -11.36
C ARG A 111 -16.54 -2.63 -10.55
N SER A 112 -15.88 -1.49 -10.46
CA SER A 112 -14.69 -1.32 -9.63
C SER A 112 -14.99 -1.54 -8.14
N THR A 113 -16.16 -1.13 -7.67
CA THR A 113 -16.63 -1.41 -6.30
C THR A 113 -16.79 -2.90 -6.06
N LEU A 114 -17.44 -3.62 -6.98
CA LEU A 114 -17.56 -5.08 -6.90
C LEU A 114 -16.18 -5.77 -6.88
N THR A 115 -15.25 -5.34 -7.72
CA THR A 115 -13.88 -5.85 -7.70
C THR A 115 -13.21 -5.61 -6.34
N TYR A 116 -13.36 -4.42 -5.77
CA TYR A 116 -12.83 -4.09 -4.46
C TYR A 116 -13.41 -4.98 -3.36
N ASP A 117 -14.73 -5.19 -3.36
CA ASP A 117 -15.41 -6.02 -2.37
C ASP A 117 -14.97 -7.49 -2.44
N LEU A 118 -14.82 -8.03 -3.67
CA LEU A 118 -14.31 -9.39 -3.89
C LEU A 118 -12.87 -9.54 -3.39
N LEU A 119 -12.01 -8.55 -3.64
CA LEU A 119 -10.65 -8.53 -3.10
C LEU A 119 -10.65 -8.46 -1.57
N GLY A 120 -11.54 -7.66 -0.99
CA GLY A 120 -11.68 -7.53 0.46
C GLY A 120 -12.13 -8.84 1.12
N GLY A 121 -13.00 -9.60 0.45
CA GLY A 121 -13.45 -10.90 0.92
C GLY A 121 -12.38 -12.01 0.88
N ALA A 122 -11.40 -11.90 -0.01
CA ALA A 122 -10.28 -12.84 -0.13
C ALA A 122 -9.04 -12.43 0.68
N ALA A 123 -8.94 -11.17 1.09
CA ALA A 123 -7.78 -10.67 1.81
C ALA A 123 -7.82 -11.03 3.30
N LEU A 124 -6.63 -11.03 3.94
CA LEU A 124 -6.50 -11.26 5.37
C LEU A 124 -7.24 -10.20 6.18
N SER A 125 -7.67 -10.54 7.39
CA SER A 125 -8.18 -9.55 8.35
C SER A 125 -7.14 -8.45 8.64
N PRO A 126 -7.54 -7.26 9.13
CA PRO A 126 -6.60 -6.18 9.40
C PRO A 126 -5.53 -6.57 10.43
N GLY A 127 -5.88 -7.40 11.41
CA GLY A 127 -4.94 -7.93 12.39
C GLY A 127 -3.90 -8.87 11.78
N ALA A 128 -4.34 -9.88 11.03
CA ALA A 128 -3.43 -10.80 10.36
C ALA A 128 -2.55 -10.09 9.30
N SER A 129 -3.10 -9.06 8.66
CA SER A 129 -2.36 -8.19 7.75
C SER A 129 -1.29 -7.37 8.47
N LEU A 130 -1.59 -6.86 9.67
CA LEU A 130 -0.62 -6.16 10.52
C LEU A 130 0.54 -7.08 10.91
N ASP A 131 0.23 -8.31 11.33
CA ASP A 131 1.23 -9.30 11.71
C ASP A 131 2.16 -9.63 10.53
N LEU A 132 1.61 -9.78 9.33
CA LEU A 132 2.39 -10.05 8.11
C LEU A 132 3.29 -8.85 7.71
N ILE A 133 2.78 -7.62 7.85
CA ILE A 133 3.56 -6.40 7.61
C ILE A 133 4.70 -6.26 8.62
N GLU A 134 4.44 -6.54 9.91
CA GLU A 134 5.45 -6.51 10.98
C GLU A 134 6.54 -7.55 10.73
N GLN A 135 6.15 -8.77 10.34
CA GLN A 135 7.10 -9.83 10.00
C GLN A 135 7.98 -9.44 8.79
N ALA A 136 7.37 -8.91 7.73
CA ALA A 136 8.12 -8.46 6.55
C ALA A 136 9.08 -7.30 6.88
N ALA A 137 8.67 -6.35 7.73
CA ALA A 137 9.53 -5.26 8.18
C ALA A 137 10.78 -5.79 8.90
N LYS A 138 10.60 -6.74 9.82
CA LYS A 138 11.69 -7.38 10.55
C LYS A 138 12.66 -8.13 9.64
N GLU A 139 12.14 -8.88 8.67
CA GLU A 139 12.97 -9.59 7.68
C GLU A 139 13.88 -8.63 6.90
N TYR A 140 13.37 -7.45 6.54
CA TYR A 140 14.18 -6.41 5.91
C TYR A 140 15.18 -5.75 6.86
N GLU A 141 14.84 -5.53 8.12
CA GLU A 141 15.77 -5.00 9.13
C GLU A 141 16.97 -5.94 9.31
N ASP A 142 16.70 -7.25 9.40
CA ASP A 142 17.75 -8.27 9.54
C ASP A 142 18.61 -8.34 8.27
N ALA A 143 18.00 -8.32 7.07
CA ALA A 143 18.72 -8.28 5.80
C ALA A 143 19.52 -6.98 5.56
N TYR A 144 19.16 -5.88 6.23
CA TYR A 144 19.95 -4.66 6.23
C TYR A 144 21.17 -4.78 7.16
N ARG A 145 20.96 -5.32 8.37
CA ARG A 145 22.03 -5.50 9.37
C ARG A 145 23.16 -6.39 8.86
N THR A 146 22.83 -7.59 8.35
CA THR A 146 23.83 -8.53 7.82
C THR A 146 24.68 -7.91 6.71
N ARG A 147 24.07 -7.11 5.84
CA ARG A 147 24.77 -6.46 4.72
C ARG A 147 25.65 -5.29 5.16
N SER A 148 25.29 -4.61 6.24
CA SER A 148 26.12 -3.56 6.82
C SER A 148 27.37 -4.17 7.44
N GLU A 149 27.22 -5.27 8.19
CA GLU A 149 28.32 -6.00 8.83
C GLU A 149 29.30 -6.57 7.80
N GLU A 150 28.81 -7.12 6.68
CA GLU A 150 29.65 -7.59 5.56
C GLU A 150 30.41 -6.44 4.86
N CYS A 151 29.83 -5.24 4.82
CA CYS A 151 30.46 -4.07 4.19
C CYS A 151 31.50 -3.40 5.11
N ASP A 152 31.38 -3.54 6.42
CA ASP A 152 32.33 -3.03 7.41
C ASP A 152 33.56 -3.96 7.58
N LEU A 153 33.48 -5.21 7.08
CA LEU A 153 34.56 -6.20 7.09
C LEU A 153 35.41 -6.24 5.81
N ALA A 154 35.04 -5.46 4.78
CA ALA A 154 35.66 -5.43 3.45
C ALA A 154 36.44 -4.14 3.21
#